data_AF-A0AAD4FRJ5-F1
#
_entry.id   AF-A0AAD4FRJ5-F1
#
_cell.length_a   1.000
_cell.length_b   1.000
_cell.length_c   1.000
_cell.angle_alpha   90.00
_cell.angle_beta   90.00
_cell.angle_gamma   90.00
#
_symmetry.space_group_name_H-M   'P 1'
#
loop_
_entity.id
_entity.type
_entity.pdbx_description
1 polymer ?
#
loop_
_entity_poly.entity_id
_entity_poly.type
_entity_poly.pdbx_seq_one_letter_code
_entity_poly.pdbx_strand_id
1 'polypeptide(L)'
;MVITVFPVIIGMVIRNKSPSLATRAQPYVSGFSIIILALVIISICSKLGYQIFEYIVLAGPAALMLNTSTMLLGFTAGHYLLKNTAQSRTITLEVGLQNGTLALLITTGMLNNTVMSIAPSIYSLLMFFTASLYTSLVLKNDLKSPYINNNRA
;
A
#
# COMPACT_ATOMS: atom_id res chain seq x y z
N MET A 1 -12.60 -10.10 5.71
CA MET A 1 -12.17 -9.90 7.12
C MET A 1 -11.50 -11.14 7.69
N VAL A 2 -12.09 -12.34 7.59
CA VAL A 2 -11.45 -13.58 8.07
C VAL A 2 -10.09 -13.82 7.39
N ILE A 3 -10.00 -13.61 6.07
CA ILE A 3 -8.76 -13.77 5.29
C ILE A 3 -7.60 -12.84 5.69
N THR A 4 -7.88 -11.73 6.41
CA THR A 4 -6.84 -10.77 6.84
C THR A 4 -6.59 -10.84 8.35
N VAL A 5 -7.66 -10.90 9.15
CA VAL A 5 -7.55 -10.84 10.63
C VAL A 5 -6.95 -12.12 11.19
N PHE A 6 -7.37 -13.28 10.70
CA PHE A 6 -6.91 -14.56 11.20
C PHE A 6 -5.38 -14.77 11.07
N PRO A 7 -4.77 -14.59 9.88
CA PRO A 7 -3.31 -14.74 9.75
C PRO A 7 -2.54 -13.68 10.54
N VAL A 8 -3.08 -12.46 10.68
CA VAL A 8 -2.45 -11.39 11.48
C VAL A 8 -2.40 -11.78 12.96
N ILE A 9 -3.49 -12.30 13.53
CA ILE A 9 -3.53 -12.77 14.92
C ILE A 9 -2.51 -13.90 15.13
N ILE A 10 -2.44 -14.86 14.20
CA ILE A 10 -1.45 -15.94 14.27
C ILE A 10 -0.04 -15.37 14.29
N GLY A 11 0.27 -14.44 13.38
CA GLY A 11 1.58 -13.78 13.32
C GLY A 11 1.92 -13.04 14.62
N MET A 12 0.96 -12.33 15.21
CA MET A 12 1.11 -11.64 16.50
C MET A 12 1.37 -12.63 17.65
N VAL A 13 0.64 -13.75 17.70
CA VAL A 13 0.83 -14.79 18.72
C VAL A 13 2.21 -15.44 18.59
N ILE A 14 2.66 -15.75 17.38
CA ILE A 14 4.00 -16.30 17.13
C ILE A 14 5.08 -15.31 17.56
N ARG A 15 4.94 -14.02 17.23
CA ARG A 15 5.88 -12.98 17.64
C ARG A 15 5.96 -12.83 19.16
N ASN A 16 4.82 -12.97 19.86
CA ASN A 16 4.77 -12.89 21.32
C ASN A 16 5.39 -14.13 21.99
N LYS A 17 5.09 -15.34 21.50
CA LYS A 17 5.57 -16.60 22.11
C LYS A 17 7.00 -16.98 21.71
N SER A 18 7.45 -16.59 20.52
CA SER A 18 8.77 -16.96 20.01
C SER A 18 9.37 -15.83 19.16
N PRO A 19 9.87 -14.75 19.80
CA PRO A 19 10.45 -13.61 19.10
C PRO A 19 11.63 -13.99 18.20
N SER A 20 12.47 -14.94 18.63
CA SER A 20 13.63 -15.42 17.86
C SER A 20 13.23 -16.08 16.54
N LEU A 21 12.16 -16.89 16.54
CA LEU A 21 11.60 -17.49 15.34
C LEU A 21 11.04 -16.42 14.40
N ALA A 22 10.30 -15.45 14.96
CA ALA A 22 9.72 -14.37 14.16
C ALA A 22 10.78 -13.49 13.48
N THR A 23 11.88 -13.16 14.18
CA THR A 23 12.99 -12.40 13.59
C THR A 23 13.71 -13.21 12.50
N ARG A 24 13.89 -14.53 12.68
CA ARG A 24 14.46 -15.41 11.65
C ARG A 24 13.55 -15.55 10.42
N ALA A 25 12.24 -15.57 10.61
CA ALA A 25 11.26 -15.67 9.54
C ALA A 25 11.06 -14.34 8.78
N GLN A 26 11.32 -13.20 9.42
CA GLN A 26 11.08 -11.86 8.86
C GLN A 26 11.63 -11.65 7.43
N PRO A 27 12.89 -11.96 7.09
CA PRO A 27 13.39 -11.77 5.72
C PRO A 27 12.65 -12.65 4.70
N TYR A 28 12.34 -13.90 5.03
CA TYR A 28 11.59 -14.81 4.17
C TYR A 28 10.16 -14.32 3.94
N VAL A 29 9.47 -13.90 5.00
CA VAL A 29 8.10 -13.36 4.93
C VAL A 29 8.07 -12.05 4.12
N SER A 30 9.08 -11.21 4.28
CA SER A 30 9.20 -9.96 3.52
C SER A 30 9.41 -10.24 2.03
N GLY A 31 10.30 -11.17 1.68
CA GLY A 31 10.50 -11.60 0.29
C GLY A 31 9.25 -12.22 -0.33
N PHE A 32 8.57 -13.10 0.43
CA PHE A 32 7.30 -13.69 0.00
C PHE A 32 6.22 -12.63 -0.26
N SER A 33 6.14 -11.59 0.58
CA SER A 33 5.16 -10.51 0.43
C SER A 33 5.36 -9.72 -0.87
N ILE A 34 6.62 -9.49 -1.27
CA ILE A 34 6.96 -8.84 -2.54
C ILE A 34 6.51 -9.70 -3.73
N ILE A 35 6.73 -11.02 -3.66
CA ILE A 35 6.28 -11.95 -4.70
C ILE A 35 4.75 -11.93 -4.82
N ILE A 36 4.04 -12.00 -3.69
CA ILE A 36 2.57 -11.92 -3.68
C ILE A 36 2.08 -10.60 -4.25
N LEU A 37 2.70 -9.47 -3.88
CA LEU A 37 2.36 -8.17 -4.43
C LEU A 37 2.53 -8.15 -5.96
N ALA A 38 3.64 -8.67 -6.48
CA ALA A 38 3.86 -8.77 -7.92
C ALA A 38 2.79 -9.64 -8.61
N LEU A 39 2.43 -10.78 -8.01
CA LEU A 39 1.38 -11.65 -8.51
C LEU A 39 0.00 -10.96 -8.52
N VAL A 40 -0.31 -10.16 -7.51
CA VAL A 40 -1.56 -9.38 -7.46
C VAL A 40 -1.59 -8.35 -8.58
N ILE A 41 -0.50 -7.60 -8.79
CA ILE A 41 -0.41 -6.62 -9.88
C ILE A 41 -0.60 -7.32 -11.24
N ILE A 42 0.12 -8.43 -11.47
CA ILE A 42 -0.01 -9.23 -12.70
C ILE A 42 -1.44 -9.72 -12.86
N SER A 43 -2.06 -10.25 -11.80
CA SER A 43 -3.43 -10.76 -11.84
C SER A 43 -4.44 -9.68 -12.22
N ILE A 44 -4.33 -8.47 -11.65
CA ILE A 44 -5.20 -7.35 -12.01
C ILE A 44 -4.97 -6.95 -13.47
N CYS A 45 -3.72 -6.80 -13.90
CA CYS A 45 -3.39 -6.48 -15.29
C CYS A 45 -3.91 -7.52 -16.28
N SER A 46 -3.77 -8.82 -15.98
CA SER A 46 -4.30 -9.90 -16.82
C SER A 46 -5.82 -9.93 -16.86
N LYS A 47 -6.50 -9.61 -15.75
CA LYS A 47 -7.97 -9.54 -15.68
C LYS A 47 -8.54 -8.36 -16.47
N LEU A 48 -7.85 -7.21 -16.47
CA LEU A 48 -8.26 -6.02 -17.21
C LEU A 48 -7.87 -6.10 -18.69
N GLY A 49 -6.80 -6.83 -19.03
CA GLY A 49 -6.35 -7.05 -20.40
C GLY A 49 -6.16 -5.75 -21.18
N TYR A 50 -6.67 -5.70 -22.41
CA TYR A 50 -6.59 -4.51 -23.26
C TYR A 50 -7.40 -3.31 -22.77
N GLN A 51 -8.45 -3.55 -21.97
CA GLN A 51 -9.32 -2.49 -21.44
C GLN A 51 -8.63 -1.64 -20.37
N ILE A 52 -7.46 -2.08 -19.87
CA ILE A 52 -6.72 -1.34 -18.84
C ILE A 52 -6.42 0.09 -19.28
N PHE A 53 -6.09 0.31 -20.56
CA PHE A 53 -5.77 1.66 -21.06
C PHE A 53 -7.00 2.56 -21.05
N GLU A 54 -8.13 2.05 -21.52
CA GLU A 54 -9.41 2.77 -21.51
C GLU A 54 -9.83 3.11 -20.07
N TYR A 55 -9.72 2.16 -19.16
CA TYR A 55 -10.05 2.35 -17.74
C TYR A 55 -9.09 3.28 -17.01
N ILE A 56 -7.80 3.28 -17.37
CA ILE A 56 -6.84 4.27 -16.86
C ILE A 56 -7.20 5.66 -17.35
N VAL A 57 -7.58 5.85 -18.63
CA VAL A 57 -8.00 7.17 -19.13
C VAL A 57 -9.29 7.63 -18.44
N LEU A 58 -10.24 6.72 -18.24
CA LEU A 58 -11.54 7.02 -17.65
C LEU A 58 -11.47 7.31 -16.15
N ALA A 59 -10.85 6.42 -15.37
CA ALA A 59 -10.86 6.45 -13.90
C ALA A 59 -9.52 6.86 -13.29
N GLY A 60 -8.43 6.79 -14.05
CA GLY A 60 -7.07 7.08 -13.57
C GLY A 60 -6.87 8.51 -13.08
N PRO A 61 -7.34 9.57 -13.78
CA PRO A 61 -7.21 10.94 -13.29
C PRO A 61 -7.89 11.13 -11.92
N ALA A 62 -9.12 10.64 -11.78
CA ALA A 62 -9.87 10.72 -10.52
C ALA A 62 -9.20 9.89 -9.41
N ALA A 63 -8.73 8.69 -9.73
CA ALA A 63 -8.04 7.82 -8.78
C ALA A 63 -6.70 8.41 -8.31
N LEU A 64 -5.89 8.97 -9.22
CA LEU A 64 -4.64 9.65 -8.89
C LEU A 64 -4.88 10.90 -8.05
N MET A 65 -5.86 11.71 -8.43
CA MET A 65 -6.22 12.91 -7.69
C MET A 65 -6.69 12.57 -6.27
N LEU A 66 -7.54 11.55 -6.12
CA LEU A 66 -7.96 11.05 -4.81
C LEU A 66 -6.75 10.56 -4.01
N ASN A 67 -5.91 9.70 -4.59
CA ASN A 67 -4.76 9.12 -3.88
C ASN A 67 -3.75 10.17 -3.43
N THR A 68 -3.36 11.09 -4.32
CA THR A 68 -2.38 12.13 -4.00
C THR A 68 -2.94 13.16 -3.03
N SER A 69 -4.23 13.53 -3.14
CA SER A 69 -4.87 14.42 -2.18
C SER A 69 -4.98 13.79 -0.79
N THR A 70 -5.36 12.51 -0.67
CA THR A 70 -5.41 11.84 0.64
C THR A 70 -4.03 11.69 1.24
N MET A 71 -3.01 11.35 0.46
CA MET A 71 -1.62 11.29 0.94
C MET A 71 -1.13 12.67 1.42
N LEU A 72 -1.41 13.74 0.67
CA LEU A 72 -1.05 15.10 1.08
C LEU A 72 -1.76 15.53 2.36
N LEU A 73 -3.06 15.25 2.47
CA LEU A 73 -3.85 15.50 3.68
C LEU A 73 -3.34 14.68 4.86
N GLY A 74 -3.02 13.40 4.67
CA GLY A 74 -2.45 12.54 5.69
C GLY A 74 -1.10 13.03 6.21
N PHE A 75 -0.22 13.47 5.31
CA PHE A 75 1.08 14.03 5.68
C PHE A 75 0.92 15.34 6.46
N THR A 76 0.14 16.28 5.93
CA THR A 76 -0.06 17.59 6.56
C THR A 76 -0.74 17.47 7.91
N ALA A 77 -1.82 16.68 8.01
CA ALA A 77 -2.50 16.43 9.27
C ALA A 77 -1.56 15.75 10.29
N GLY A 78 -0.83 14.71 9.90
CA GLY A 78 0.16 14.07 10.76
C GLY A 78 1.24 15.04 11.22
N HIS A 79 1.75 15.88 10.32
CA HIS A 79 2.81 16.83 10.62
C HIS A 79 2.37 17.87 11.65
N TYR A 80 1.18 18.46 11.47
CA TYR A 80 0.65 19.48 12.38
C TYR A 80 0.18 18.90 13.72
N LEU A 81 -0.45 17.72 13.73
CA LEU A 81 -1.03 17.14 14.93
C LEU A 81 -0.02 16.38 15.79
N LEU A 82 0.89 15.62 15.17
CA LEU A 82 1.82 14.74 15.91
C LEU A 82 3.22 15.35 16.07
N LYS A 83 3.59 16.32 15.21
CA LYS A 83 4.95 16.90 15.14
C LYS A 83 6.07 15.84 15.03
N ASN A 84 5.73 14.65 14.55
CA ASN A 84 6.64 13.53 14.38
C ASN A 84 6.66 13.12 12.91
N THR A 85 7.79 13.34 12.25
CA THR A 85 7.96 13.07 10.82
C THR A 85 7.81 11.58 10.49
N ALA A 86 8.28 10.67 11.35
CA ALA A 86 8.14 9.23 11.12
C ALA A 86 6.67 8.80 11.16
N GLN A 87 5.92 9.25 12.17
CA GLN A 87 4.48 8.97 12.26
C GLN A 87 3.68 9.61 11.13
N SER A 88 4.01 10.84 10.75
CA SER A 88 3.37 11.53 9.61
C SER A 88 3.57 10.77 8.30
N ARG A 89 4.78 10.24 8.07
CA ARG A 89 5.08 9.41 6.90
C ARG A 89 4.31 8.09 6.94
N THR A 90 4.16 7.46 8.10
CA THR A 90 3.34 6.26 8.27
C THR A 90 1.88 6.54 7.92
N ILE A 91 1.29 7.59 8.50
CA ILE A 91 -0.10 7.98 8.22
C ILE A 91 -0.31 8.24 6.72
N THR A 92 0.63 8.94 6.09
CA THR A 92 0.61 9.22 4.64
C THR A 92 0.49 7.93 3.82
N LEU A 93 1.27 6.90 4.17
CA LEU A 93 1.21 5.61 3.50
C LEU A 93 -0.07 4.84 3.83
N GLU A 94 -0.55 4.88 5.07
CA GLU A 94 -1.80 4.20 5.48
C GLU A 94 -3.03 4.75 4.76
N VAL A 95 -3.14 6.07 4.60
CA VAL A 95 -4.29 6.68 3.89
C VAL A 95 -4.15 6.59 2.36
N GLY A 96 -2.92 6.50 1.84
CA GLY A 96 -2.63 6.33 0.42
C GLY A 96 -2.87 4.89 -0.06
N LEU A 97 -2.39 3.90 0.70
CA LEU A 97 -2.50 2.47 0.36
C LEU A 97 -3.78 1.85 0.93
N GLN A 98 -4.88 2.08 0.24
CA GLN A 98 -6.18 1.54 0.64
C GLN A 98 -6.33 0.04 0.35
N ASN A 99 -7.31 -0.61 0.97
CA ASN A 99 -7.59 -2.03 0.76
C ASN A 99 -8.42 -2.26 -0.52
N GLY A 100 -7.72 -2.40 -1.65
CA GLY A 100 -8.33 -2.67 -2.96
C GLY A 100 -9.22 -3.93 -3.00
N THR A 101 -8.81 -5.00 -2.32
CA THR A 101 -9.55 -6.26 -2.25
C THR A 101 -10.94 -6.08 -1.62
N LEU A 102 -11.02 -5.31 -0.53
CA LEU A 102 -12.29 -5.04 0.12
C LEU A 102 -13.20 -4.18 -0.78
N ALA A 103 -12.65 -3.18 -1.46
CA ALA A 103 -13.40 -2.35 -2.38
C ALA A 103 -13.96 -3.16 -3.58
N LEU A 104 -13.17 -4.11 -4.11
CA LEU A 104 -13.64 -5.04 -5.14
C LEU A 104 -14.74 -5.97 -4.64
N LEU A 105 -14.63 -6.49 -3.41
CA LEU A 105 -15.66 -7.32 -2.81
C LEU A 105 -16.98 -6.55 -2.62
N ILE A 106 -16.90 -5.30 -2.20
CA ILE A 106 -18.09 -4.45 -2.03
C ILE A 106 -18.75 -4.21 -3.40
N THR A 107 -17.99 -3.77 -4.40
CA THR A 107 -18.54 -3.43 -5.73
C THR A 107 -19.10 -4.64 -6.47
N THR A 108 -18.38 -5.76 -6.48
CA THR A 108 -18.79 -6.96 -7.22
C THR A 108 -19.71 -7.88 -6.43
N GLY A 109 -19.51 -8.03 -5.12
CA GLY A 109 -20.26 -8.97 -4.29
C GLY A 109 -21.49 -8.36 -3.61
N MET A 110 -21.39 -7.15 -3.09
CA MET A 110 -22.50 -6.53 -2.35
C MET A 110 -23.38 -5.68 -3.26
N LEU A 111 -22.77 -4.81 -4.07
CA LEU A 111 -23.48 -3.93 -4.99
C LEU A 111 -23.79 -4.62 -6.32
N ASN A 112 -23.24 -5.82 -6.57
CA ASN A 112 -23.46 -6.63 -7.77
C ASN A 112 -23.25 -5.84 -9.08
N ASN A 113 -22.29 -4.91 -9.08
CA ASN A 113 -22.03 -4.04 -10.22
C ASN A 113 -20.54 -4.06 -10.59
N THR A 114 -20.26 -4.78 -11.67
CA THR A 114 -18.91 -4.93 -12.22
C THR A 114 -18.36 -3.63 -12.80
N VAL A 115 -19.21 -2.73 -13.30
CA VAL A 115 -18.77 -1.41 -13.79
C VAL A 115 -18.21 -0.57 -12.65
N MET A 116 -18.82 -0.62 -11.45
CA MET A 116 -18.28 0.07 -10.27
C MET A 116 -16.94 -0.50 -9.79
N SER A 117 -16.56 -1.71 -10.20
CA SER A 117 -15.26 -2.31 -9.85
C SER A 117 -14.07 -1.75 -10.65
N ILE A 118 -14.33 -0.96 -11.70
CA ILE A 118 -13.29 -0.31 -12.50
C ILE A 118 -12.46 0.64 -11.63
N ALA A 119 -13.12 1.53 -10.89
CA ALA A 119 -12.46 2.51 -10.04
C ALA A 119 -11.51 1.88 -8.99
N PRO A 120 -11.94 0.91 -8.16
CA PRO A 120 -11.04 0.26 -7.20
C PRO A 120 -9.95 -0.59 -7.88
N SER A 121 -10.20 -1.17 -9.06
CA SER A 121 -9.15 -1.88 -9.81
C SER A 121 -8.02 -0.95 -10.24
N ILE A 122 -8.38 0.19 -10.84
CA ILE A 122 -7.43 1.20 -11.30
C ILE A 122 -6.73 1.89 -10.12
N TYR A 123 -7.46 2.24 -9.06
CA TYR A 123 -6.86 2.77 -7.84
C TYR A 123 -5.83 1.80 -7.24
N SER A 124 -6.14 0.50 -7.18
CA SER A 124 -5.24 -0.51 -6.62
C SER A 124 -3.92 -0.63 -7.37
N LEU A 125 -3.90 -0.39 -8.68
CA LEU A 125 -2.66 -0.35 -9.45
C LEU A 125 -1.89 0.94 -9.20
N LEU A 126 -2.58 2.08 -9.25
CA LEU A 126 -1.95 3.40 -9.15
C LEU A 126 -1.39 3.69 -7.76
N MET A 127 -2.06 3.24 -6.70
CA MET A 127 -1.61 3.47 -5.32
C MET A 127 -0.24 2.85 -5.04
N PHE A 128 0.11 1.72 -5.67
CA PHE A 128 1.44 1.13 -5.53
C PHE A 128 2.51 1.99 -6.20
N PHE A 129 2.18 2.59 -7.36
CA PHE A 129 3.09 3.50 -8.05
C PHE A 129 3.34 4.78 -7.24
N THR A 130 2.29 5.44 -6.76
CA THR A 130 2.41 6.68 -5.97
C THR A 130 3.10 6.45 -4.63
N ALA A 131 2.78 5.35 -3.92
CA ALA A 131 3.46 4.99 -2.68
C ALA A 131 4.94 4.68 -2.88
N SER A 132 5.29 3.98 -3.98
CA SER A 132 6.68 3.70 -4.33
C SER A 132 7.46 4.98 -4.65
N LEU A 133 6.84 5.90 -5.39
CA LEU A 133 7.41 7.21 -5.69
C LEU A 133 7.65 8.01 -4.41
N TYR A 134 6.64 8.14 -3.56
CA TYR A 134 6.73 8.83 -2.28
C TYR A 134 7.84 8.25 -1.40
N THR A 135 7.86 6.92 -1.23
CA THR A 135 8.87 6.22 -0.43
C THR A 135 10.28 6.45 -0.99
N SER A 136 10.45 6.43 -2.31
CA SER A 136 11.73 6.69 -2.96
C SER A 136 12.22 8.12 -2.76
N LEU A 137 11.33 9.11 -2.81
CA LEU A 137 11.66 10.52 -2.56
C LEU A 137 12.07 10.73 -1.10
N VAL A 138 11.32 10.14 -0.17
CA VAL A 138 11.63 10.19 1.26
C VAL A 138 12.97 9.53 1.57
N LEU A 139 13.22 8.33 1.03
CA LEU A 139 14.46 7.59 1.25
C LEU A 139 15.68 8.36 0.71
N LYS A 140 15.57 8.98 -0.46
CA LYS A 140 16.64 9.83 -1.02
C LYS A 140 16.98 11.00 -0.09
N ASN A 141 15.99 11.58 0.58
CA ASN A 141 16.20 12.67 1.52
C ASN A 141 16.83 12.17 2.83
N ASP A 142 16.44 10.99 3.31
CA ASP A 142 17.01 10.38 4.52
C ASP A 142 18.46 9.93 4.31
N LEU A 143 18.81 9.40 3.12
CA LEU A 143 20.19 9.01 2.77
C LEU A 143 21.13 10.22 2.64
N LYS A 144 20.60 11.39 2.31
CA LYS A 144 21.36 12.65 2.30
C LYS A 144 21.56 13.22 3.70
N SER A 145 20.89 12.69 4.72
CA SER A 145 21.06 13.13 6.11
C SER A 145 22.42 12.68 6.65
N PRO A 146 23.27 13.60 7.13
CA PRO A 146 24.62 13.28 7.63
C PRO A 146 24.62 12.31 8.83
N TYR A 147 23.49 12.19 9.54
CA TYR A 147 23.33 11.27 10.67
C TYR A 147 23.25 9.79 10.27
N ILE A 148 22.71 9.46 9.10
CA ILE A 148 22.58 8.05 8.64
C ILE A 148 23.83 7.62 7.87
N ASN A 149 24.47 8.54 7.14
CA ASN A 149 25.63 8.22 6.31
C ASN A 149 26.86 7.81 7.16
N ASN A 150 27.03 8.38 8.36
CA ASN A 150 28.14 8.08 9.25
C ASN A 150 28.01 6.72 9.99
N ASN A 151 26.83 6.09 9.96
CA ASN A 151 26.57 4.78 10.59
C ASN A 151 26.57 3.62 9.57
N ARG A 152 26.90 3.90 8.30
CA ARG A 152 26.99 2.90 7.22
C ARG A 152 28.42 2.69 6.69
N ALA A 153 29.40 3.42 7.24
CA ALA A 153 30.82 3.30 6.93
C ALA A 153 31.52 2.38 7.94
#